data_AF-S5N7K4-F1
#
_entry.id   AF-S5N7K4-F1
#
_cell.length_a   1.000
_cell.length_b   1.000
_cell.length_c   1.000
_cell.angle_alpha   90.00
_cell.angle_beta   90.00
_cell.angle_gamma   90.00
#
_symmetry.space_group_name_H-M   'P 1'
#
loop_
_entity.id
_entity.type
_entity.pdbx_description
1 polymer ?
#
loop_
_entity_poly.entity_id
_entity_poly.type
_entity_poly.pdbx_seq_one_letter_code
_entity_poly.pdbx_strand_id
1 'polypeptide(L)' 'MRAQAAFDGLSVARAVSAYEYFARSASGKVADAKATSPSPAVVVLSVLSTEGDGTATPELLATVTDALSAEDRRP' A
#
# COMPACT_ATOMS: atom_id res chain seq x y z
N MET A 1 33.27 -10.14 0.25
CA MET A 1 32.06 -9.53 -0.34
C MET A 1 30.85 -10.08 0.40
N ARG A 2 30.24 -9.28 1.29
CA ARG A 2 28.91 -9.43 1.94
C ARG A 2 28.91 -8.53 3.21
N ALA A 3 27.79 -7.84 3.47
CA ALA A 3 27.45 -7.11 4.71
C ALA A 3 27.52 -5.57 4.73
N GLN A 4 27.10 -4.84 3.68
CA GLN A 4 26.77 -3.41 3.81
C GLN A 4 25.47 -2.96 3.10
N ALA A 5 24.40 -3.75 3.18
CA ALA A 5 23.08 -3.31 2.70
C ALA A 5 21.94 -3.56 3.69
N ALA A 6 22.26 -3.72 4.99
CA ALA A 6 21.29 -4.17 5.98
C ALA A 6 20.60 -3.03 6.76
N PHE A 7 21.08 -1.78 6.69
CA PHE A 7 20.61 -0.72 7.60
C PHE A 7 19.87 0.45 6.94
N ASP A 8 20.05 0.74 5.64
CA ASP A 8 19.30 1.82 4.97
C ASP A 8 17.90 1.41 4.48
N GLY A 9 17.63 0.12 4.35
CA GLY A 9 16.35 -0.38 3.83
C GLY A 9 15.22 -0.50 4.88
N LEU A 10 15.55 -0.44 6.17
CA LEU A 10 14.60 -0.79 7.24
C LEU A 10 13.59 0.31 7.59
N SER A 11 13.84 1.58 7.24
CA SER A 11 12.93 2.70 7.53
C SER A 11 11.91 3.00 6.43
N VAL A 12 12.23 2.74 5.16
CA VAL A 12 11.27 2.95 4.03
C VAL A 12 10.41 1.72 3.76
N ALA A 13 10.98 0.51 3.87
CA ALA A 13 10.24 -0.72 3.61
C ALA A 13 9.10 -0.97 4.61
N ARG A 14 9.26 -0.56 5.88
CA ARG A 14 8.18 -0.68 6.88
C ARG A 14 6.97 0.20 6.57
N ALA A 15 7.17 1.41 6.05
CA ALA A 15 6.07 2.27 5.64
C ALA A 15 5.37 1.69 4.40
N VAL A 16 6.14 1.31 3.37
CA VAL A 16 5.60 0.73 2.12
C VAL A 16 4.81 -0.56 2.37
N SER A 17 5.38 -1.50 3.13
CA SER A 17 4.69 -2.76 3.43
C SER A 17 3.45 -2.57 4.32
N ALA A 18 3.39 -1.51 5.13
CA ALA A 18 2.19 -1.17 5.89
C ALA A 18 1.05 -0.74 4.96
N TYR A 19 1.29 0.19 4.03
CA TYR A 19 0.29 0.61 3.04
C TYR A 19 -0.23 -0.57 2.22
N GLU A 20 0.64 -1.48 1.80
CA GLU A 20 0.25 -2.68 1.05
C GLU A 20 -0.62 -3.63 1.88
N TYR A 21 -0.25 -3.86 3.15
CA TYR A 21 -1.01 -4.73 4.05
C TYR A 21 -2.41 -4.18 4.33
N PHE A 22 -2.52 -2.89 4.63
CA PHE A 22 -3.80 -2.27 4.94
C PHE A 22 -4.68 -2.11 3.72
N ALA A 23 -4.11 -1.81 2.55
CA ALA A 23 -4.86 -1.82 1.30
C ALA A 23 -5.48 -3.19 1.00
N ARG A 24 -4.74 -4.28 1.21
CA ARG A 24 -5.27 -5.65 1.05
C ARG A 24 -6.29 -6.02 2.12
N SER A 25 -6.14 -5.50 3.33
CA SER A 25 -7.05 -5.77 4.45
C SER A 25 -8.35 -4.96 4.38
N ALA A 26 -8.37 -3.85 3.62
CA ALA A 26 -9.54 -2.98 3.48
C ALA A 26 -10.72 -3.67 2.79
N SER A 27 -10.47 -4.62 1.88
CA SER A 27 -11.54 -5.35 1.19
C SER A 27 -11.05 -6.68 0.59
N GLY A 28 -11.88 -7.72 0.68
CA GLY A 28 -11.62 -9.01 0.02
C GLY A 28 -11.65 -8.94 -1.52
N LYS A 29 -11.98 -7.77 -2.08
CA LYS A 29 -11.92 -7.48 -3.52
C LYS A 29 -10.53 -7.04 -3.99
N VAL A 30 -9.58 -6.83 -3.09
CA VAL A 30 -8.19 -6.49 -3.45
C VAL A 30 -7.40 -7.77 -3.68
N ALA A 31 -7.02 -8.03 -4.93
CA ALA A 31 -6.21 -9.18 -5.31
C ALA A 31 -4.74 -8.97 -4.94
N ASP A 32 -4.24 -7.78 -5.24
CA ASP A 32 -2.88 -7.38 -4.95
C ASP A 32 -2.81 -5.86 -4.74
N ALA A 33 -1.85 -5.43 -3.94
CA ALA A 33 -1.58 -4.01 -3.73
C ALA A 33 -0.08 -3.79 -3.64
N LYS A 34 0.39 -2.72 -4.29
CA LYS A 34 1.79 -2.32 -4.34
C LYS A 34 1.93 -0.83 -4.05
N ALA A 35 2.72 -0.50 -3.03
CA ALA A 35 3.00 0.89 -2.67
C ALA A 35 4.40 1.28 -3.16
N THR A 36 4.53 2.51 -3.65
CA THR A 36 5.80 3.08 -4.11
C THR A 36 5.89 4.54 -3.70
N SER A 37 7.03 4.99 -3.20
CA SER A 37 7.23 6.38 -2.79
C SER A 37 8.24 7.06 -3.72
N PRO A 38 7.80 7.84 -4.73
CA PRO A 38 8.70 8.50 -5.67
C PRO A 38 9.40 9.73 -5.05
N SER A 39 8.82 10.31 -4.00
CA SER A 39 9.37 11.47 -3.29
C SER A 39 8.95 11.43 -1.81
N PRO A 40 9.69 12.12 -0.92
CA PRO A 40 9.32 12.24 0.49
C PRO A 40 7.87 12.70 0.65
N ALA A 41 7.15 12.11 1.61
CA ALA A 41 5.74 12.38 1.91
C ALA A 41 4.74 12.11 0.77
N VAL A 42 5.14 11.42 -0.31
CA VAL A 42 4.23 10.97 -1.37
C VAL A 42 4.28 9.46 -1.48
N VAL A 43 3.11 8.83 -1.41
CA VAL A 43 2.94 7.38 -1.62
C VAL A 43 1.95 7.17 -2.75
N VAL A 44 2.38 6.40 -3.76
CA VAL A 44 1.56 5.93 -4.88
C VAL A 44 1.22 4.47 -4.61
N LEU A 45 -0.08 4.19 -4.43
CA LEU A 45 -0.58 2.84 -4.22
C LEU A 45 -1.31 2.34 -5.48
N SER A 46 -0.81 1.25 -6.03
CA SER A 46 -1.46 0.53 -7.13
C SER A 46 -2.28 -0.63 -6.56
N VAL A 47 -3.57 -0.66 -6.87
CA VAL A 47 -4.52 -1.69 -6.39
C VAL A 47 -5.01 -2.50 -7.57
N LEU A 48 -4.92 -3.83 -7.45
CA LEU A 48 -5.50 -4.80 -8.38
C LEU A 48 -6.78 -5.37 -7.78
N SER A 49 -7.86 -5.37 -8.56
CA SER A 49 -9.13 -5.97 -8.16
C SER A 49 -9.14 -7.49 -8.40
N THR A 50 -9.87 -8.23 -7.58
CA THR A 50 -10.21 -9.64 -7.85
C THR A 50 -11.40 -9.77 -8.81
N GLU A 51 -12.16 -8.71 -9.00
CA GLU A 51 -13.38 -8.70 -9.81
C GLU A 51 -13.11 -8.26 -11.26
N GLY A 52 -13.87 -8.83 -12.19
CA GLY A 52 -13.89 -8.41 -13.59
C GLY A 52 -12.57 -8.68 -14.33
N ASP A 53 -12.00 -7.63 -14.91
CA ASP A 53 -10.74 -7.63 -15.66
C ASP A 53 -9.52 -7.25 -14.79
N GLY A 54 -9.72 -7.11 -13.48
CA GLY A 54 -8.70 -6.66 -12.54
C GLY A 54 -8.69 -5.16 -12.30
N THR A 55 -9.52 -4.38 -13.01
CA THR A 55 -9.64 -2.94 -12.78
C THR A 55 -10.31 -2.66 -11.43
N ALA A 56 -9.63 -1.89 -10.57
CA ALA A 56 -10.22 -1.42 -9.33
C ALA A 56 -11.34 -0.41 -9.61
N THR A 57 -12.55 -0.72 -9.16
CA THR A 57 -13.68 0.19 -9.29
C THR A 57 -13.50 1.42 -8.41
N PRO A 58 -14.14 2.56 -8.73
CA PRO A 58 -14.06 3.78 -7.91
C PRO A 58 -14.47 3.55 -6.45
N GLU A 59 -15.46 2.69 -6.22
CA GLU A 59 -15.92 2.31 -4.88
C GLU A 59 -14.85 1.54 -4.09
N LEU A 60 -14.13 0.63 -4.75
CA LEU A 60 -13.02 -0.11 -4.14
C LEU A 60 -11.88 0.84 -3.76
N LEU A 61 -11.51 1.75 -4.67
CA LEU A 61 -10.48 2.75 -4.41
C LEU A 61 -10.87 3.70 -3.27
N ALA A 62 -12.14 4.09 -3.17
CA ALA A 62 -12.64 4.91 -2.06
C ALA A 62 -12.55 4.15 -0.72
N THR A 63 -12.93 2.87 -0.70
CA THR A 63 -12.84 2.01 0.50
C THR A 63 -11.40 1.89 0.99
N VAL A 64 -10.47 1.61 0.06
CA VAL A 64 -9.04 1.51 0.38
C VAL A 64 -8.49 2.85 0.89
N THR A 65 -8.88 3.95 0.25
CA THR A 65 -8.44 5.30 0.64
C THR A 65 -8.96 5.69 2.03
N ASP A 66 -10.21 5.37 2.36
CA ASP A 66 -10.81 5.65 3.67
C ASP A 66 -10.14 4.82 4.77
N ALA A 67 -9.89 3.53 4.52
CA ALA A 67 -9.17 2.66 5.45
C ALA A 67 -7.76 3.19 5.78
N LEU A 68 -7.00 3.61 4.76
CA LEU A 68 -5.66 4.18 4.95
C LEU A 68 -5.70 5.53 5.65
N SER A 69 -6.68 6.38 5.34
CA SER A 69 -6.86 7.69 5.99
C SER A 69 -7.28 7.54 7.46
N ALA A 70 -8.03 6.49 7.80
CA ALA A 70 -8.45 6.19 9.16
C ALA A 70 -7.28 5.68 10.03
N GLU A 71 -6.33 4.95 9.45
CA GLU A 71 -5.11 4.53 10.13
C GLU A 71 -4.05 5.63 10.25
N ASP A 72 -3.87 6.45 9.22
CA ASP A 72 -2.96 7.61 9.29
C ASP A 72 -3.39 8.58 10.41
N ARG A 73 -4.69 8.63 10.72
CA ARG A 73 -5.25 9.38 11.86
C ARG A 73 -4.91 8.81 13.24
N ARG A 74 -4.36 7.60 13.35
CA ARG A 74 -3.87 7.03 14.62
C ARG A 74 -2.34 6.90 14.59
N PRO A 75 -1.60 8.00 14.84
CA PRO A 75 -0.16 7.96 15.02
C PRO A 75 0.27 7.25 16.32
#